data_AF-A0A960PJF4-F1
#
_entry.id   AF-A0A960PJF4-F1
#
_cell.length_a   1.000
_cell.length_b   1.000
_cell.length_c   1.000
_cell.angle_alpha   90.00
_cell.angle_beta   90.00
_cell.angle_gamma   90.00
#
_symmetry.space_group_name_H-M   'P 1'
#
loop_
_entity.id
_entity.type
_entity.pdbx_description
1 polymer ?
#
loop_
_entity_poly.entity_id
_entity_poly.type
_entity_poly.pdbx_seq_one_letter_code
_entity_poly.pdbx_strand_id
1 'polypeptide(L)'
;MCGIIALLRRPAAVQPVELSPLVDRLTEAGDRLEGDGETPRWEALGEAAAVAASVDRSLRGLNGAASLLADPQRAAELRLACERLDTLADRIEAAEASGDVPADQVEAINAGLIALRDPSWAIARDRLRAAEGIVDLMGSDPSPGALAAGLSLHQALSALDRLEVRGRDSAGIQLLVTGHDLDLDSSPVRALLEERRMPLFGSGAVRTPEGALSFVYKAAAEIGELGDNTASLRAAVLEDELLRLALESPNAWTMVLGHTRWASVGIISEANAHPQSSEELAAVAALRAGSNRGDVTPFTTAVLNGDVDNQADLAAAENLELPAEVTTDAKVIPVLWSRRLAEGMVSQTAFRNTVAPMEGSVAIAGHSAGQPDELMLALRGSGQALYVGLADDAFVIASEPYGIVEETARYVRMDGETPSDPANANATRGQIMRLNAAAAGSIDGITRWSYDGTELPLSEADVVTAEVTTRDIDRGDHPHFLLKELGDAPSSFAKTLRGKLLERTDGGHDVRLPAASLPEDVRGLLRAGTIDRVQVIGQGTAAVAGQSAAAVLDELAAGQLDIDPITATELSGFALRADMSDTL
;
A
#
# COMPACT_ATOMS: atom_id res chain seq x y z
N MET A 1 8.39 1.26 10.43
CA MET A 1 7.87 0.14 9.60
C MET A 1 8.28 0.42 8.17
N CYS A 2 8.63 -0.55 7.36
CA CYS A 2 8.96 -0.29 5.96
C CYS A 2 7.68 -0.24 5.10
N GLY A 3 7.76 0.22 3.85
CA GLY A 3 6.66 0.20 2.89
C GLY A 3 6.90 -0.82 1.79
N ILE A 4 5.99 -1.78 1.56
CA ILE A 4 5.99 -2.64 0.36
C ILE A 4 4.94 -2.11 -0.61
N ILE A 5 5.27 -2.08 -1.90
CA ILE A 5 4.32 -1.89 -3.00
C ILE A 5 4.60 -2.88 -4.13
N ALA A 6 3.58 -3.46 -4.73
CA ALA A 6 3.74 -4.18 -6.00
C ALA A 6 2.50 -4.03 -6.88
N LEU A 7 2.71 -3.96 -8.19
CA LEU A 7 1.65 -3.89 -9.19
C LEU A 7 1.80 -5.07 -10.16
N LEU A 8 0.77 -5.92 -10.17
CA LEU A 8 0.66 -7.05 -11.09
C LEU A 8 -0.60 -6.85 -11.96
N ARG A 9 -0.42 -6.34 -13.18
CA ARG A 9 -1.52 -5.98 -14.09
C ARG A 9 -1.82 -7.11 -15.06
N ARG A 10 -3.10 -7.37 -15.31
CA ARG A 10 -3.55 -8.30 -16.34
C ARG A 10 -3.09 -7.83 -17.72
N PRO A 11 -2.49 -8.71 -18.55
CA PRO A 11 -2.32 -8.43 -19.96
C PRO A 11 -3.70 -8.30 -20.63
N ALA A 12 -4.08 -7.09 -21.04
CA ALA A 12 -5.38 -6.84 -21.66
C ALA A 12 -5.24 -5.81 -22.78
N ALA A 13 -6.08 -5.96 -23.81
CA ALA A 13 -6.20 -4.95 -24.85
C ALA A 13 -6.89 -3.70 -24.26
N VAL A 14 -6.30 -2.53 -24.54
CA VAL A 14 -6.87 -1.25 -24.15
C VAL A 14 -8.16 -1.01 -24.91
N GLN A 15 -9.23 -0.71 -24.18
CA GLN A 15 -10.54 -0.33 -24.71
C GLN A 15 -10.90 1.05 -24.12
N PRO A 16 -10.46 2.15 -24.76
CA PRO A 16 -10.75 3.49 -24.26
C PRO A 16 -12.25 3.73 -24.12
N VAL A 17 -12.62 4.42 -23.06
CA VAL A 17 -13.97 4.93 -22.79
C VAL A 17 -14.13 6.33 -23.42
N GLU A 18 -15.30 6.61 -23.97
CA GLU A 18 -15.66 7.95 -24.48
C GLU A 18 -15.79 8.95 -23.32
N LEU A 19 -15.00 10.04 -23.34
CA LEU A 19 -15.00 11.04 -22.26
C LEU A 19 -16.16 12.02 -22.35
N SER A 20 -16.65 12.35 -23.55
CA SER A 20 -17.70 13.37 -23.74
C SER A 20 -18.96 13.07 -22.89
N PRO A 21 -19.53 11.85 -22.88
CA PRO A 21 -20.68 11.54 -22.03
C PRO A 21 -20.39 11.63 -20.53
N LEU A 22 -19.14 11.44 -20.10
CA LEU A 22 -18.76 11.55 -18.69
C LEU A 22 -18.70 13.01 -18.24
N VAL A 23 -18.13 13.88 -19.08
CA VAL A 23 -18.11 15.34 -18.86
C VAL A 23 -19.53 15.91 -18.79
N ASP A 24 -20.38 15.55 -19.76
CA ASP A 24 -21.76 16.05 -19.83
C ASP A 24 -22.53 15.68 -18.55
N ARG A 25 -22.38 14.45 -18.06
CA ARG A 25 -23.03 13.98 -16.82
C ARG A 25 -22.56 14.74 -15.57
N LEU A 26 -21.25 14.98 -15.41
CA LEU A 26 -20.75 15.76 -14.27
C LEU A 26 -21.23 17.20 -14.32
N THR A 27 -21.25 17.79 -15.52
CA THR A 27 -21.72 19.16 -15.73
C THR A 27 -23.19 19.28 -15.38
N GLU A 28 -24.03 18.35 -15.84
CA GLU A 28 -25.46 18.30 -15.50
C GLU A 28 -25.68 18.08 -13.99
N ALA A 29 -24.87 17.25 -13.33
CA ALA A 29 -24.92 17.10 -11.88
C ALA A 29 -24.61 18.42 -11.14
N GLY A 30 -23.63 19.18 -11.63
CA GLY A 30 -23.33 20.53 -11.13
C GLY A 30 -24.48 21.51 -11.35
N ASP A 31 -25.11 21.50 -12.53
CA ASP A 31 -26.27 22.36 -12.83
C ASP A 31 -27.45 22.09 -11.89
N ARG A 32 -27.70 20.82 -11.56
CA ARG A 32 -28.77 20.42 -10.63
C ARG A 32 -28.49 20.85 -9.20
N LEU A 33 -27.25 20.72 -8.74
CA LEU A 33 -26.81 21.20 -7.43
C LEU A 33 -26.88 22.72 -7.33
N GLU A 34 -26.52 23.45 -8.38
CA GLU A 34 -26.56 24.91 -8.39
C GLU A 34 -27.99 25.46 -8.37
N GLY A 35 -28.93 24.80 -9.04
CA GLY A 35 -30.34 25.16 -8.98
C GLY A 35 -30.65 26.50 -9.65
N ASP A 36 -31.15 27.47 -8.88
CA ASP A 36 -31.41 28.84 -9.36
C ASP A 36 -30.24 29.81 -9.09
N GLY A 37 -29.15 29.32 -8.51
CA GLY A 37 -27.90 30.04 -8.31
C GLY A 37 -27.77 30.75 -6.95
N GLU A 38 -28.87 31.04 -6.25
CA GLU A 38 -28.81 31.74 -4.95
C GLU A 38 -28.55 30.76 -3.79
N THR A 39 -29.28 29.63 -3.74
CA THR A 39 -29.08 28.59 -2.71
C THR A 39 -28.87 27.23 -3.39
N PRO A 40 -27.74 26.53 -3.15
CA PRO A 40 -27.54 25.22 -3.74
C PRO A 40 -28.60 24.23 -3.25
N ARG A 41 -29.06 23.34 -4.14
CA ARG A 41 -30.07 22.31 -3.88
C ARG A 41 -29.42 21.08 -3.25
N TRP A 42 -29.30 21.06 -1.93
CA TRP A 42 -28.69 19.94 -1.22
C TRP A 42 -29.43 18.62 -1.43
N GLU A 43 -30.72 18.63 -1.84
CA GLU A 43 -31.47 17.42 -2.20
C GLU A 43 -30.86 16.68 -3.40
N ALA A 44 -30.10 17.38 -4.25
CA ALA A 44 -29.41 16.80 -5.40
C ALA A 44 -28.04 16.17 -5.04
N LEU A 45 -27.56 16.30 -3.79
CA LEU A 45 -26.26 15.77 -3.36
C LEU A 45 -26.12 14.27 -3.63
N GLY A 46 -27.13 13.48 -3.28
CA GLY A 46 -27.08 12.03 -3.47
C GLY A 46 -26.97 11.63 -4.94
N GLU A 47 -27.65 12.34 -5.83
CA GLU A 47 -27.57 12.09 -7.27
C GLU A 47 -26.22 12.52 -7.83
N ALA A 48 -25.75 13.72 -7.48
CA ALA A 48 -24.44 14.21 -7.91
C ALA A 48 -23.30 13.31 -7.43
N ALA A 49 -23.36 12.83 -6.19
CA ALA A 49 -22.42 11.85 -5.64
C ALA A 49 -22.43 10.54 -6.45
N ALA A 50 -23.61 10.02 -6.78
CA ALA A 50 -23.74 8.81 -7.59
C ALA A 50 -23.19 8.98 -9.02
N VAL A 51 -23.38 10.16 -9.62
CA VAL A 51 -22.80 10.50 -10.93
C VAL A 51 -21.28 10.58 -10.84
N ALA A 52 -20.73 11.34 -9.88
CA ALA A 52 -19.28 11.44 -9.67
C ALA A 52 -18.65 10.07 -9.44
N ALA A 53 -19.23 9.24 -8.57
CA ALA A 53 -18.73 7.89 -8.32
C ALA A 53 -18.82 6.97 -9.56
N SER A 54 -19.82 7.17 -10.42
CA SER A 54 -19.91 6.45 -11.70
C SER A 54 -18.86 6.89 -12.70
N VAL A 55 -18.51 8.18 -12.72
CA VAL A 55 -17.49 8.73 -13.61
C VAL A 55 -16.11 8.30 -13.15
N ASP A 56 -15.81 8.40 -11.85
CA ASP A 56 -14.59 7.84 -11.24
C ASP A 56 -14.38 6.38 -11.66
N ARG A 57 -15.38 5.51 -11.42
CA ARG A 57 -15.30 4.10 -11.83
C ARG A 57 -15.04 3.89 -13.32
N SER A 58 -15.52 4.78 -14.19
CA SER A 58 -15.31 4.67 -15.64
C SER A 58 -13.88 5.07 -16.06
N LEU A 59 -13.18 5.82 -15.20
CA LEU A 59 -11.84 6.34 -15.43
C LEU A 59 -10.75 5.52 -14.72
N ARG A 60 -11.10 4.40 -14.08
CA ARG A 60 -10.14 3.51 -13.42
C ARG A 60 -9.39 2.63 -14.41
N GLY A 61 -8.23 2.13 -13.95
CA GLY A 61 -7.40 1.18 -14.68
C GLY A 61 -6.86 1.70 -16.01
N LEU A 62 -6.36 0.77 -16.82
CA LEU A 62 -5.69 1.08 -18.08
C LEU A 62 -6.58 1.79 -19.10
N ASN A 63 -7.87 1.44 -19.15
CA ASN A 63 -8.82 2.03 -20.10
C ASN A 63 -9.10 3.50 -19.81
N GLY A 64 -9.29 3.85 -18.54
CA GLY A 64 -9.48 5.24 -18.13
C GLY A 64 -8.24 6.09 -18.38
N ALA A 65 -7.06 5.58 -18.02
CA ALA A 65 -5.80 6.25 -18.30
C ALA A 65 -5.61 6.50 -19.82
N ALA A 66 -5.87 5.50 -20.65
CA ALA A 66 -5.81 5.63 -22.10
C ALA A 66 -6.74 6.73 -22.64
N SER A 67 -7.98 6.77 -22.15
CA SER A 67 -8.95 7.79 -22.55
C SER A 67 -8.52 9.21 -22.18
N LEU A 68 -7.99 9.39 -20.96
CA LEU A 68 -7.52 10.69 -20.49
C LEU A 68 -6.33 11.20 -21.30
N LEU A 69 -5.42 10.32 -21.71
CA LEU A 69 -4.30 10.67 -22.58
C LEU A 69 -4.75 10.99 -24.02
N ALA A 70 -5.72 10.24 -24.54
CA ALA A 70 -6.20 10.38 -25.91
C ALA A 70 -6.98 11.70 -26.14
N ASP A 71 -7.62 12.25 -25.10
CA ASP A 71 -8.40 13.49 -25.19
C ASP A 71 -8.08 14.45 -24.02
N PRO A 72 -6.95 15.18 -24.08
CA PRO A 72 -6.53 16.12 -23.05
C PRO A 72 -7.52 17.27 -22.85
N GLN A 73 -8.29 17.63 -23.88
CA GLN A 73 -9.31 18.67 -23.78
C GLN A 73 -10.44 18.21 -22.86
N ARG A 74 -10.99 17.02 -23.09
CA ARG A 74 -12.04 16.48 -22.22
C ARG A 74 -11.53 16.15 -20.82
N ALA A 75 -10.27 15.74 -20.68
CA ALA A 75 -9.63 15.60 -19.38
C ALA A 75 -9.62 16.94 -18.59
N ALA A 76 -9.33 18.06 -19.25
CA ALA A 76 -9.41 19.39 -18.62
C ALA A 76 -10.85 19.78 -18.27
N GLU A 77 -11.84 19.44 -19.11
CA GLU A 77 -13.25 19.69 -18.82
C GLU A 77 -13.76 18.86 -17.62
N LEU A 78 -13.30 17.61 -17.45
CA LEU A 78 -13.57 16.81 -16.26
C LEU A 78 -13.05 17.49 -14.98
N ARG A 79 -11.83 18.05 -15.04
CA ARG A 79 -11.24 18.79 -13.92
C ARG A 79 -12.09 19.99 -13.52
N LEU A 80 -12.46 20.82 -14.49
CA LEU A 80 -13.31 21.99 -14.25
C LEU A 80 -14.68 21.61 -13.67
N ALA A 81 -15.25 20.48 -14.13
CA ALA A 81 -16.50 19.98 -13.58
C ALA A 81 -16.36 19.56 -12.10
N CYS A 82 -15.25 18.90 -11.72
CA CYS A 82 -14.96 18.54 -10.32
C CYS A 82 -14.75 19.79 -9.45
N GLU A 83 -13.97 20.77 -9.91
CA GLU A 83 -13.76 22.05 -9.21
C GLU A 83 -15.09 22.78 -8.94
N ARG A 84 -16.01 22.73 -9.91
CA ARG A 84 -17.36 23.28 -9.75
C ARG A 84 -18.18 22.52 -8.70
N LEU A 85 -18.13 21.18 -8.70
CA LEU A 85 -18.81 20.36 -7.69
C LEU A 85 -18.28 20.64 -6.28
N ASP A 86 -16.97 20.76 -6.13
CA ASP A 86 -16.33 21.08 -4.85
C ASP A 86 -16.75 22.46 -4.35
N THR A 87 -16.76 23.47 -5.24
CA THR A 87 -17.25 24.83 -4.91
C THR A 87 -18.70 24.81 -4.46
N LEU A 88 -19.57 24.01 -5.11
CA LEU A 88 -20.97 23.86 -4.72
C LEU A 88 -21.11 23.13 -3.37
N ALA A 89 -20.28 22.11 -3.12
CA ALA A 89 -20.23 21.41 -1.83
C ALA A 89 -19.82 22.36 -0.70
N ASP A 90 -18.82 23.22 -0.90
CA ASP A 90 -18.39 24.23 0.07
C ASP A 90 -19.52 25.22 0.41
N ARG A 91 -20.29 25.65 -0.61
CA ARG A 91 -21.46 26.52 -0.40
C ARG A 91 -22.54 25.85 0.44
N ILE A 92 -22.78 24.55 0.23
CA ILE A 92 -23.76 23.78 1.01
C ILE A 92 -23.27 23.60 2.45
N GLU A 93 -22.00 23.26 2.66
CA GLU A 93 -21.41 23.15 4.01
C GLU A 93 -21.49 24.48 4.76
N ALA A 94 -21.23 25.61 4.08
CA ALA A 94 -21.37 26.93 4.68
C ALA A 94 -22.82 27.26 5.09
N ALA A 95 -23.81 26.87 4.28
CA ALA A 95 -25.24 27.05 4.58
C ALA A 95 -25.71 26.16 5.75
N GLU A 96 -25.15 24.96 5.87
CA GLU A 96 -25.39 24.09 7.03
C GLU A 96 -24.82 24.73 8.31
N ALA A 97 -23.58 25.22 8.26
CA ALA A 97 -22.91 25.85 9.40
C ALA A 97 -23.58 27.16 9.87
N SER A 98 -24.26 27.90 8.98
CA SER A 98 -25.03 29.10 9.34
C SER A 98 -26.41 28.78 9.93
N GLY A 99 -26.84 27.52 9.92
CA GLY A 99 -28.16 27.09 10.39
C GLY A 99 -29.29 27.37 9.39
N ASP A 100 -28.97 27.59 8.12
CA ASP A 100 -29.94 27.83 7.04
C ASP A 100 -30.62 26.52 6.56
N VAL A 101 -30.29 25.40 7.20
CA VAL A 101 -30.74 24.05 6.87
C VAL A 101 -31.54 23.45 8.05
N PRO A 102 -32.63 22.69 7.80
CA PRO A 102 -33.37 22.01 8.85
C PRO A 102 -32.48 21.04 9.66
N ALA A 103 -32.60 21.09 11.00
CA ALA A 103 -31.76 20.29 11.91
C ALA A 103 -31.86 18.77 11.67
N ASP A 104 -33.00 18.28 11.16
CA ASP A 104 -33.23 16.88 10.81
C ASP A 104 -32.55 16.45 9.49
N GLN A 105 -32.06 17.41 8.70
CA GLN A 105 -31.38 17.17 7.41
C GLN A 105 -29.85 17.24 7.49
N VAL A 106 -29.31 17.79 8.58
CA VAL A 106 -27.86 18.02 8.76
C VAL A 106 -27.03 16.76 8.57
N GLU A 107 -27.48 15.62 9.11
CA GLU A 107 -26.75 14.35 8.99
C GLU A 107 -26.76 13.83 7.54
N ALA A 108 -27.89 13.90 6.85
CA ALA A 108 -28.04 13.47 5.46
C ALA A 108 -27.20 14.33 4.51
N ILE A 109 -27.14 15.64 4.75
CA ILE A 109 -26.34 16.58 3.96
C ILE A 109 -24.85 16.31 4.17
N ASN A 110 -24.40 16.13 5.42
CA ASN A 110 -23.02 15.78 5.71
C ASN A 110 -22.60 14.47 5.03
N ALA A 111 -23.44 13.43 5.09
CA ALA A 111 -23.20 12.17 4.40
C ALA A 111 -23.14 12.37 2.87
N GLY A 112 -24.04 13.18 2.31
CA GLY A 112 -24.06 13.53 0.88
C GLY A 112 -22.82 14.31 0.43
N LEU A 113 -22.33 15.25 1.25
CA LEU A 113 -21.12 16.02 0.99
C LEU A 113 -19.88 15.13 0.95
N ILE A 114 -19.76 14.19 1.90
CA ILE A 114 -18.66 13.21 1.91
C ILE A 114 -18.75 12.34 0.64
N ALA A 115 -19.92 11.78 0.36
CA ALA A 115 -20.16 10.92 -0.79
C ALA A 115 -19.93 11.61 -2.15
N LEU A 116 -20.03 12.95 -2.22
CA LEU A 116 -19.71 13.74 -3.41
C LEU A 116 -18.21 14.07 -3.50
N ARG A 117 -17.62 14.53 -2.39
CA ARG A 117 -16.23 14.98 -2.37
C ARG A 117 -15.22 13.86 -2.61
N ASP A 118 -15.49 12.64 -2.13
CA ASP A 118 -14.60 11.50 -2.35
C ASP A 118 -14.40 11.16 -3.84
N PRO A 119 -15.46 10.91 -4.63
CA PRO A 119 -15.27 10.64 -6.05
C PRO A 119 -14.85 11.88 -6.85
N SER A 120 -15.27 13.09 -6.47
CA SER A 120 -14.76 14.35 -7.09
C SER A 120 -13.24 14.44 -6.94
N TRP A 121 -12.75 14.21 -5.72
CA TRP A 121 -11.32 14.13 -5.41
C TRP A 121 -10.63 13.03 -6.22
N ALA A 122 -11.18 11.81 -6.23
CA ALA A 122 -10.58 10.69 -6.95
C ALA A 122 -10.41 10.99 -8.45
N ILE A 123 -11.40 11.63 -9.09
CA ILE A 123 -11.29 12.05 -10.49
C ILE A 123 -10.18 13.09 -10.66
N ALA A 124 -10.19 14.15 -9.85
CA ALA A 124 -9.30 15.30 -10.00
C ALA A 124 -7.85 15.04 -9.59
N ARG A 125 -7.65 14.29 -8.51
CA ARG A 125 -6.37 14.13 -7.81
C ARG A 125 -5.75 12.75 -7.96
N ASP A 126 -6.52 11.74 -8.36
CA ASP A 126 -6.00 10.38 -8.59
C ASP A 126 -6.03 10.03 -10.09
N ARG A 127 -7.20 10.02 -10.75
CA ARG A 127 -7.33 9.61 -12.17
C ARG A 127 -6.59 10.55 -13.12
N LEU A 128 -6.88 11.85 -13.02
CA LEU A 128 -6.25 12.87 -13.87
C LEU A 128 -4.75 13.02 -13.57
N ARG A 129 -4.35 12.91 -12.30
CA ARG A 129 -2.94 12.90 -11.89
C ARG A 129 -2.19 11.69 -12.43
N ALA A 130 -2.82 10.51 -12.45
CA ALA A 130 -2.21 9.32 -13.04
C ALA A 130 -1.95 9.51 -14.54
N ALA A 131 -2.88 10.11 -15.27
CA ALA A 131 -2.69 10.48 -16.67
C ALA A 131 -1.49 11.43 -16.87
N GLU A 132 -1.42 12.51 -16.08
CA GLU A 132 -0.30 13.45 -16.11
C GLU A 132 1.03 12.76 -15.78
N GLY A 133 1.05 11.92 -14.76
CA GLY A 133 2.25 11.20 -14.37
C GLY A 133 2.71 10.15 -15.38
N ILE A 134 1.80 9.57 -16.18
CA ILE A 134 2.18 8.75 -17.33
C ILE A 134 2.85 9.63 -18.39
N VAL A 135 2.30 10.81 -18.68
CA VAL A 135 2.91 11.74 -19.64
C VAL A 135 4.29 12.17 -19.19
N ASP A 136 4.47 12.45 -17.91
CA ASP A 136 5.79 12.78 -17.35
C ASP A 136 6.77 11.61 -17.54
N LEU A 137 6.37 10.38 -17.22
CA LEU A 137 7.23 9.20 -17.24
C LEU A 137 7.51 8.64 -18.64
N MET A 138 6.53 8.67 -19.53
CA MET A 138 6.52 7.93 -20.81
C MET A 138 6.33 8.82 -22.04
N GLY A 139 6.06 10.13 -21.85
CA GLY A 139 5.71 11.06 -22.92
C GLY A 139 4.22 11.07 -23.26
N SER A 140 3.82 11.98 -24.15
CA SER A 140 2.40 12.27 -24.43
C SER A 140 1.69 11.25 -25.32
N ASP A 141 2.42 10.39 -26.03
CA ASP A 141 1.87 9.38 -26.95
C ASP A 141 2.60 8.03 -26.75
N PRO A 142 2.43 7.40 -25.58
CA PRO A 142 3.11 6.15 -25.27
C PRO A 142 2.57 4.98 -26.10
N SER A 143 3.43 4.03 -26.44
CA SER A 143 2.99 2.72 -26.97
C SER A 143 2.04 2.03 -25.97
N PRO A 144 1.26 1.01 -26.38
CA PRO A 144 0.43 0.25 -25.43
C PRO A 144 1.22 -0.37 -24.27
N GLY A 145 2.43 -0.87 -24.53
CA GLY A 145 3.33 -1.41 -23.50
C GLY A 145 3.82 -0.32 -22.54
N ALA A 146 4.24 0.82 -23.07
CA ALA A 146 4.66 1.98 -22.29
C ALA A 146 3.52 2.59 -21.47
N LEU A 147 2.29 2.62 -22.00
CA LEU A 147 1.10 3.08 -21.28
C LEU A 147 0.82 2.21 -20.04
N ALA A 148 0.81 0.88 -20.21
CA ALA A 148 0.54 -0.04 -19.11
C ALA A 148 1.66 -0.03 -18.06
N ALA A 149 2.92 0.01 -18.50
CA ALA A 149 4.07 0.14 -17.61
C ALA A 149 4.09 1.49 -16.88
N GLY A 150 3.82 2.59 -17.59
CA GLY A 150 3.74 3.94 -17.05
C GLY A 150 2.66 4.07 -15.99
N LEU A 151 1.47 3.50 -16.22
CA LEU A 151 0.40 3.49 -15.23
C LEU A 151 0.82 2.72 -13.97
N SER A 152 1.28 1.47 -14.12
CA SER A 152 1.72 0.67 -12.97
C SER A 152 2.89 1.33 -12.20
N LEU A 153 3.81 1.96 -12.91
CA LEU A 153 4.95 2.66 -12.32
C LEU A 153 4.51 3.94 -11.59
N HIS A 154 3.63 4.74 -12.19
CA HIS A 154 3.07 5.92 -11.54
C HIS A 154 2.36 5.53 -10.25
N GLN A 155 1.47 4.54 -10.30
CA GLN A 155 0.72 4.05 -9.14
C GLN A 155 1.66 3.55 -8.04
N ALA A 156 2.70 2.80 -8.41
CA ALA A 156 3.71 2.34 -7.46
C ALA A 156 4.44 3.50 -6.78
N LEU A 157 4.89 4.49 -7.55
CA LEU A 157 5.61 5.65 -7.01
C LEU A 157 4.71 6.55 -6.16
N SER A 158 3.47 6.78 -6.57
CA SER A 158 2.48 7.53 -5.78
C SER A 158 2.15 6.82 -4.48
N ALA A 159 2.09 5.48 -4.48
CA ALA A 159 1.96 4.70 -3.25
C ALA A 159 3.22 4.80 -2.36
N LEU A 160 4.43 4.77 -2.94
CA LEU A 160 5.67 4.99 -2.18
C LEU A 160 5.69 6.38 -1.54
N ASP A 161 5.22 7.43 -2.22
CA ASP A 161 5.11 8.78 -1.65
C ASP A 161 4.28 8.77 -0.35
N ARG A 162 3.20 7.98 -0.31
CA ARG A 162 2.35 7.82 0.89
C ARG A 162 2.97 6.90 1.95
N LEU A 163 3.79 5.94 1.54
CA LEU A 163 4.41 4.96 2.44
C LEU A 163 5.74 5.43 3.03
N GLU A 164 6.35 6.49 2.51
CA GLU A 164 7.63 7.01 3.00
C GLU A 164 7.55 7.53 4.45
N VAL A 165 6.37 7.91 4.93
CA VAL A 165 6.14 8.22 6.36
C VAL A 165 6.39 7.02 7.28
N ARG A 166 6.38 5.79 6.75
CA ARG A 166 6.68 4.57 7.51
C ARG A 166 8.19 4.34 7.61
N GLY A 167 8.95 4.59 6.55
CA GLY A 167 10.40 4.42 6.45
C GLY A 167 10.98 5.18 5.27
N ARG A 168 12.12 5.85 5.47
CA ARG A 168 12.68 6.85 4.52
C ARG A 168 14.20 6.80 4.35
N ASP A 169 14.88 5.87 5.00
CA ASP A 169 16.35 5.81 4.93
C ASP A 169 16.82 5.44 3.52
N SER A 170 15.99 4.68 2.81
CA SER A 170 16.18 4.36 1.40
C SER A 170 14.87 3.95 0.76
N ALA A 171 14.81 3.99 -0.56
CA ALA A 171 13.72 3.42 -1.35
C ALA A 171 14.29 2.74 -2.59
N GLY A 172 13.51 1.84 -3.18
CA GLY A 172 13.83 1.29 -4.47
C GLY A 172 12.61 0.77 -5.20
N ILE A 173 12.74 0.68 -6.52
CA ILE A 173 11.70 0.18 -7.40
C ILE A 173 12.33 -0.63 -8.52
N GLN A 174 11.77 -1.81 -8.77
CA GLN A 174 12.17 -2.70 -9.83
C GLN A 174 11.04 -2.83 -10.86
N LEU A 175 11.44 -2.86 -12.13
CA LEU A 175 10.57 -3.21 -13.24
C LEU A 175 11.12 -4.47 -13.89
N LEU A 176 10.32 -5.54 -13.92
CA LEU A 176 10.59 -6.72 -14.74
C LEU A 176 9.80 -6.59 -16.04
N VAL A 177 10.50 -6.33 -17.14
CA VAL A 177 9.92 -6.16 -18.48
C VAL A 177 10.10 -7.42 -19.30
N THR A 178 9.01 -7.98 -19.78
CA THR A 178 8.96 -9.13 -20.72
C THR A 178 8.33 -8.70 -22.04
N GLY A 179 8.50 -9.48 -23.10
CA GLY A 179 7.92 -9.13 -24.41
C GLY A 179 8.49 -7.84 -25.00
N HIS A 180 9.71 -7.45 -24.60
CA HIS A 180 10.33 -6.20 -25.02
C HIS A 180 10.76 -6.19 -26.50
N ASP A 181 10.82 -7.35 -27.15
CA ASP A 181 11.21 -7.56 -28.56
C ASP A 181 12.58 -6.99 -28.99
N LEU A 182 13.34 -6.40 -28.08
CA LEU A 182 14.72 -5.97 -28.31
C LEU A 182 15.67 -7.12 -28.65
N ASP A 183 16.48 -6.90 -29.69
CA ASP A 183 17.69 -7.69 -29.95
C ASP A 183 18.81 -7.23 -28.99
N LEU A 184 19.00 -8.00 -27.92
CA LEU A 184 19.99 -7.74 -26.89
C LEU A 184 21.44 -7.84 -27.41
N ASP A 185 21.67 -8.46 -28.56
CA ASP A 185 22.98 -8.59 -29.19
C ASP A 185 23.27 -7.45 -30.19
N SER A 186 22.29 -6.60 -30.49
CA SER A 186 22.48 -5.44 -31.35
C SER A 186 23.45 -4.43 -30.75
N SER A 187 24.27 -3.77 -31.59
CA SER A 187 25.30 -2.85 -31.10
C SER A 187 24.78 -1.71 -30.21
N PRO A 188 23.62 -1.07 -30.49
CA PRO A 188 23.08 -0.01 -29.63
C PRO A 188 22.61 -0.54 -28.27
N VAL A 189 21.87 -1.64 -28.25
CA VAL A 189 21.34 -2.23 -27.01
C VAL A 189 22.47 -2.77 -26.13
N ARG A 190 23.47 -3.41 -26.74
CA ARG A 190 24.66 -3.87 -26.02
C ARG A 190 25.42 -2.75 -25.33
N ALA A 191 25.54 -1.57 -25.96
CA ALA A 191 26.21 -0.43 -25.36
C ALA A 191 25.44 0.07 -24.12
N LEU A 192 24.11 0.18 -24.22
CA LEU A 192 23.26 0.57 -23.09
C LEU A 192 23.31 -0.43 -21.93
N LEU A 193 23.33 -1.73 -22.22
CA LEU A 193 23.47 -2.79 -21.21
C LEU A 193 24.84 -2.75 -20.52
N GLU A 194 25.90 -2.47 -21.27
CA GLU A 194 27.27 -2.36 -20.74
C GLU A 194 27.39 -1.25 -19.70
N GLU A 195 26.79 -0.08 -19.96
CA GLU A 195 26.74 1.06 -19.05
C GLU A 195 26.00 0.74 -17.74
N ARG A 196 25.04 -0.19 -17.82
CA ARG A 196 24.18 -0.61 -16.70
C ARG A 196 24.68 -1.90 -16.04
N ARG A 197 25.85 -2.41 -16.44
CA ARG A 197 26.49 -3.57 -15.82
C ARG A 197 27.14 -3.19 -14.50
N MET A 198 26.31 -3.09 -13.48
CA MET A 198 26.75 -2.86 -12.10
C MET A 198 26.99 -4.19 -11.38
N PRO A 199 28.12 -4.37 -10.67
CA PRO A 199 28.41 -5.59 -9.92
C PRO A 199 27.36 -5.93 -8.86
N LEU A 200 26.82 -4.92 -8.20
CA LEU A 200 25.73 -5.06 -7.24
C LEU A 200 24.40 -4.68 -7.89
N PHE A 201 23.30 -5.13 -7.31
CA PHE A 201 21.95 -4.80 -7.76
C PHE A 201 21.55 -3.41 -7.21
N GLY A 202 22.31 -2.39 -7.62
CA GLY A 202 22.16 -0.98 -7.26
C GLY A 202 21.34 -0.18 -8.27
N SER A 203 21.22 1.13 -8.07
CA SER A 203 20.42 2.04 -8.90
C SER A 203 20.95 2.11 -10.34
N GLY A 204 20.07 1.91 -11.31
CA GLY A 204 20.42 1.86 -12.74
C GLY A 204 20.98 0.51 -13.18
N ALA A 205 21.10 -0.47 -12.28
CA ALA A 205 21.52 -1.81 -12.66
C ALA A 205 20.43 -2.49 -13.50
N VAL A 206 20.86 -3.15 -14.59
CA VAL A 206 19.98 -3.99 -15.41
C VAL A 206 20.50 -5.43 -15.45
N ARG A 207 19.57 -6.38 -15.39
CA ARG A 207 19.82 -7.81 -15.61
C ARG A 207 18.98 -8.30 -16.78
N THR A 208 19.44 -9.37 -17.44
CA THR A 208 18.75 -9.97 -18.60
C THR A 208 18.28 -11.42 -18.32
N PRO A 209 17.55 -11.68 -17.21
CA PRO A 209 17.22 -13.03 -16.80
C PRO A 209 16.11 -13.64 -17.66
N GLU A 210 16.24 -14.92 -18.02
CA GLU A 210 15.16 -15.73 -18.62
C GLU A 210 14.36 -15.08 -19.77
N GLY A 211 14.99 -14.21 -20.59
CA GLY A 211 14.34 -13.50 -21.70
C GLY A 211 13.59 -12.22 -21.30
N ALA A 212 13.79 -11.75 -20.07
CA ALA A 212 13.27 -10.50 -19.54
C ALA A 212 14.40 -9.47 -19.33
N LEU A 213 14.01 -8.21 -19.11
CA LEU A 213 14.88 -7.15 -18.62
C LEU A 213 14.43 -6.74 -17.22
N SER A 214 15.31 -6.88 -16.23
CA SER A 214 15.06 -6.44 -14.86
C SER A 214 15.82 -5.15 -14.58
N PHE A 215 15.10 -4.04 -14.58
CA PHE A 215 15.60 -2.71 -14.19
C PHE A 215 15.40 -2.50 -12.70
N VAL A 216 16.36 -1.87 -12.03
CA VAL A 216 16.18 -1.45 -10.64
C VAL A 216 16.74 -0.05 -10.42
N TYR A 217 15.96 0.76 -9.71
CA TYR A 217 16.31 2.13 -9.33
C TYR A 217 16.24 2.20 -7.81
N LYS A 218 17.26 2.80 -7.19
CA LYS A 218 17.41 2.87 -5.74
C LYS A 218 17.92 4.23 -5.32
N ALA A 219 17.50 4.65 -4.15
CA ALA A 219 17.99 5.83 -3.47
C ALA A 219 18.22 5.49 -2.00
N ALA A 220 19.27 6.04 -1.41
CA ALA A 220 19.55 5.90 0.02
C ALA A 220 20.10 7.22 0.55
N ALA A 221 19.50 7.74 1.61
CA ALA A 221 19.88 8.98 2.25
C ALA A 221 19.65 8.86 3.75
N GLU A 222 20.72 9.00 4.54
CA GLU A 222 20.61 9.02 6.02
C GLU A 222 19.84 10.25 6.53
N ILE A 223 19.87 11.34 5.76
CA ILE A 223 19.20 12.61 6.06
C ILE A 223 18.54 13.11 4.78
N GLY A 224 17.24 13.40 4.85
CA GLY A 224 16.45 13.93 3.73
C GLY A 224 15.06 14.39 4.17
N GLU A 225 14.34 14.97 3.23
CA GLU A 225 12.93 15.37 3.34
C GLU A 225 12.00 14.29 2.78
N LEU A 226 10.73 14.35 3.18
CA LEU A 226 9.69 13.47 2.60
C LEU A 226 9.52 13.82 1.12
N GLY A 227 9.75 12.85 0.25
CA GLY A 227 9.68 12.93 -1.20
C GLY A 227 11.04 12.81 -1.89
N ASP A 228 12.17 12.94 -1.16
CA ASP A 228 13.50 12.98 -1.78
C ASP A 228 13.86 11.65 -2.47
N ASN A 229 13.57 10.52 -1.81
CA ASN A 229 13.88 9.22 -2.37
C ASN A 229 13.04 8.95 -3.62
N THR A 230 11.73 9.15 -3.56
CA THR A 230 10.83 8.89 -4.69
C THR A 230 11.08 9.85 -5.85
N ALA A 231 11.45 11.11 -5.58
CA ALA A 231 11.92 12.05 -6.61
C ALA A 231 13.20 11.53 -7.31
N SER A 232 14.14 10.98 -6.55
CA SER A 232 15.35 10.36 -7.10
C SER A 232 15.02 9.14 -7.97
N LEU A 233 14.07 8.30 -7.55
CA LEU A 233 13.59 7.18 -8.36
C LEU A 233 12.93 7.65 -9.66
N ARG A 234 12.08 8.68 -9.60
CA ARG A 234 11.43 9.28 -10.78
C ARG A 234 12.47 9.80 -11.77
N ALA A 235 13.47 10.55 -11.31
CA ALA A 235 14.54 11.07 -12.16
C ALA A 235 15.32 9.95 -12.87
N ALA A 236 15.70 8.89 -12.13
CA ALA A 236 16.45 7.77 -12.70
C ALA A 236 15.66 7.00 -13.76
N VAL A 237 14.35 6.83 -13.58
CA VAL A 237 13.46 6.23 -14.59
C VAL A 237 13.38 7.10 -15.84
N LEU A 238 13.17 8.41 -15.67
CA LEU A 238 13.00 9.36 -16.78
C LEU A 238 14.21 9.40 -17.71
N GLU A 239 15.41 9.23 -17.15
CA GLU A 239 16.67 9.30 -17.88
C GLU A 239 17.07 7.95 -18.53
N ASP A 240 16.31 6.87 -18.31
CA ASP A 240 16.68 5.53 -18.76
C ASP A 240 16.24 5.22 -20.21
N GLU A 241 17.13 5.48 -21.15
CA GLU A 241 16.93 5.19 -22.58
C GLU A 241 16.61 3.70 -22.86
N LEU A 242 17.24 2.76 -22.14
CA LEU A 242 17.03 1.33 -22.39
C LEU A 242 15.63 0.90 -21.95
N LEU A 243 15.14 1.44 -20.82
CA LEU A 243 13.77 1.19 -20.38
C LEU A 243 12.78 1.70 -21.43
N ARG A 244 12.97 2.93 -21.92
CA ARG A 244 12.12 3.50 -22.97
C ARG A 244 12.05 2.61 -24.21
N LEU A 245 13.20 2.13 -24.69
CA LEU A 245 13.27 1.19 -25.83
C LEU A 245 12.56 -0.14 -25.53
N ALA A 246 12.75 -0.70 -24.33
CA ALA A 246 12.14 -1.97 -23.95
C ALA A 246 10.61 -1.91 -23.88
N LEU A 247 10.06 -0.71 -23.62
CA LEU A 247 8.63 -0.47 -23.54
C LEU A 247 8.00 -0.05 -24.88
N GLU A 248 8.79 0.20 -25.94
CA GLU A 248 8.24 0.54 -27.26
C GLU A 248 7.41 -0.60 -27.87
N SER A 249 7.72 -1.86 -27.54
CA SER A 249 6.96 -2.99 -28.04
C SER A 249 5.51 -2.97 -27.52
N PRO A 250 4.50 -3.22 -28.38
CA PRO A 250 3.12 -3.42 -27.93
C PRO A 250 2.94 -4.71 -27.11
N ASN A 251 3.91 -5.63 -27.16
CA ASN A 251 3.92 -6.86 -26.36
C ASN A 251 4.60 -6.69 -25.01
N ALA A 252 5.20 -5.51 -24.75
CA ALA A 252 5.90 -5.28 -23.51
C ALA A 252 4.94 -5.37 -22.32
N TRP A 253 5.29 -6.20 -21.34
CA TRP A 253 4.53 -6.38 -20.12
C TRP A 253 5.44 -6.24 -18.90
N THR A 254 4.98 -5.48 -17.92
CA THR A 254 5.80 -5.01 -16.80
C THR A 254 5.15 -5.34 -15.46
N MET A 255 5.89 -6.08 -14.62
CA MET A 255 5.62 -6.21 -13.19
C MET A 255 6.47 -5.19 -12.43
N VAL A 256 5.86 -4.50 -11.46
CA VAL A 256 6.53 -3.48 -10.64
C VAL A 256 6.59 -3.93 -9.19
N LEU A 257 7.78 -3.90 -8.59
CA LEU A 257 8.01 -4.20 -7.16
C LEU A 257 8.82 -3.07 -6.54
N GLY A 258 8.23 -2.39 -5.56
CA GLY A 258 8.83 -1.25 -4.87
C GLY A 258 8.89 -1.41 -3.35
N HIS A 259 9.76 -0.63 -2.73
CA HIS A 259 9.95 -0.64 -1.29
C HIS A 259 10.44 0.71 -0.75
N THR A 260 9.97 1.10 0.43
CA THR A 260 10.63 2.10 1.29
C THR A 260 11.17 1.43 2.55
N ARG A 261 12.38 1.77 2.96
CA ARG A 261 13.10 1.09 4.03
C ARG A 261 13.37 2.01 5.21
N TRP A 262 13.05 1.51 6.40
CA TRP A 262 13.61 1.90 7.67
C TRP A 262 14.63 0.84 8.06
N ALA A 263 15.91 1.17 8.13
CA ALA A 263 16.98 0.20 8.34
C ALA A 263 16.99 -0.30 9.80
N SER A 264 16.56 -1.55 10.01
CA SER A 264 16.70 -2.30 11.28
C SER A 264 17.96 -3.17 11.27
N VAL A 265 18.13 -3.97 10.22
CA VAL A 265 19.29 -4.84 9.99
C VAL A 265 20.04 -4.41 8.74
N GLY A 266 21.34 -4.11 8.88
CA GLY A 266 22.22 -3.67 7.80
C GLY A 266 22.22 -2.15 7.60
N ILE A 267 23.36 -1.61 7.15
CA ILE A 267 23.58 -0.16 7.04
C ILE A 267 22.62 0.53 6.05
N ILE A 268 22.49 1.84 6.17
CA ILE A 268 21.78 2.66 5.18
C ILE A 268 22.69 2.83 3.96
N SER A 269 22.41 2.08 2.90
CA SER A 269 23.11 2.23 1.62
C SER A 269 22.26 1.68 0.48
N GLU A 270 22.59 2.09 -0.74
CA GLU A 270 21.89 1.64 -1.96
C GLU A 270 21.95 0.11 -2.14
N ALA A 271 23.08 -0.53 -1.80
CA ALA A 271 23.23 -1.98 -1.86
C ALA A 271 22.27 -2.72 -0.89
N ASN A 272 21.90 -2.08 0.22
CA ASN A 272 20.99 -2.62 1.23
C ASN A 272 19.53 -2.23 0.99
N ALA A 273 19.26 -1.21 0.16
CA ALA A 273 17.90 -0.84 -0.24
C ALA A 273 17.25 -1.99 -1.03
N HIS A 274 15.97 -2.22 -0.80
CA HIS A 274 15.22 -3.27 -1.50
C HIS A 274 14.69 -2.72 -2.85
N PRO A 275 14.32 -3.57 -3.83
CA PRO A 275 14.38 -5.03 -3.84
C PRO A 275 15.79 -5.63 -3.83
N GLN A 276 15.95 -6.81 -3.22
CA GLN A 276 17.19 -7.59 -3.24
C GLN A 276 17.10 -8.68 -4.33
N SER A 277 18.21 -8.97 -5.02
CA SER A 277 18.28 -10.01 -6.07
C SER A 277 18.83 -11.35 -5.53
N SER A 278 18.71 -12.42 -6.30
CA SER A 278 19.26 -13.75 -5.97
C SER A 278 20.78 -13.89 -6.22
N GLU A 279 21.45 -12.83 -6.67
CA GLU A 279 22.85 -12.91 -7.07
C GLU A 279 23.81 -13.08 -5.90
N GLU A 280 24.62 -14.14 -5.94
CA GLU A 280 25.72 -14.41 -4.99
C GLU A 280 27.08 -13.92 -5.52
N LEU A 281 28.14 -14.05 -4.72
CA LEU A 281 29.49 -13.58 -5.05
C LEU A 281 30.01 -14.06 -6.41
N ALA A 282 29.72 -15.30 -6.80
CA ALA A 282 30.11 -15.83 -8.10
C ALA A 282 29.49 -15.04 -9.27
N ALA A 283 28.21 -14.70 -9.18
CA ALA A 283 27.52 -13.88 -10.17
C ALA A 283 28.06 -12.45 -10.19
N VAL A 284 28.32 -11.87 -9.01
CA VAL A 284 28.97 -10.55 -8.88
C VAL A 284 30.36 -10.55 -9.53
N ALA A 285 31.13 -11.62 -9.36
CA ALA A 285 32.44 -11.78 -9.99
C ALA A 285 32.33 -11.90 -11.53
N ALA A 286 31.33 -12.62 -12.04
CA ALA A 286 31.06 -12.72 -13.48
C ALA A 286 30.69 -11.36 -14.09
N LEU A 287 29.85 -10.56 -13.40
CA LEU A 287 29.54 -9.19 -13.80
C LEU A 287 30.81 -8.31 -13.82
N ARG A 288 31.66 -8.41 -12.79
CA ARG A 288 32.96 -7.70 -12.78
C ARG A 288 33.89 -8.12 -13.93
N ALA A 289 33.77 -9.37 -14.38
CA ALA A 289 34.55 -9.93 -15.48
C ALA A 289 33.97 -9.63 -16.88
N GLY A 290 32.83 -8.94 -16.98
CA GLY A 290 32.25 -8.50 -18.25
C GLY A 290 30.98 -9.24 -18.68
N SER A 291 30.39 -10.10 -17.85
CA SER A 291 29.08 -10.70 -18.13
C SER A 291 27.98 -9.65 -17.99
N ASN A 292 27.14 -9.46 -19.01
CA ASN A 292 25.92 -8.62 -18.90
C ASN A 292 24.68 -9.45 -18.54
N ARG A 293 24.85 -10.76 -18.30
CA ARG A 293 23.75 -11.69 -18.07
C ARG A 293 23.39 -11.81 -16.61
N GLY A 294 24.34 -11.60 -15.69
CA GLY A 294 24.16 -11.87 -14.27
C GLY A 294 23.71 -13.33 -14.12
N ASP A 295 24.66 -14.26 -14.25
CA ASP A 295 24.46 -15.69 -14.58
C ASP A 295 23.75 -16.54 -13.49
N VAL A 296 22.69 -16.01 -12.88
CA VAL A 296 21.81 -16.69 -11.94
C VAL A 296 20.47 -16.95 -12.61
N THR A 297 20.23 -18.22 -12.87
CA THR A 297 18.93 -18.73 -13.30
C THR A 297 18.55 -19.88 -12.38
N PRO A 298 17.35 -19.85 -11.77
CA PRO A 298 16.30 -18.84 -11.93
C PRO A 298 16.59 -17.52 -11.21
N PHE A 299 16.36 -16.38 -11.85
CA PHE A 299 16.50 -15.08 -11.21
C PHE A 299 15.25 -14.75 -10.38
N THR A 300 15.45 -14.36 -9.12
CA THR A 300 14.36 -13.95 -8.23
C THR A 300 14.72 -12.69 -7.50
N THR A 301 13.73 -11.88 -7.17
CA THR A 301 13.91 -10.74 -6.27
C THR A 301 12.85 -10.74 -5.17
N ALA A 302 13.18 -10.10 -4.06
CA ALA A 302 12.24 -9.93 -2.96
C ALA A 302 12.46 -8.60 -2.22
N VAL A 303 11.40 -8.15 -1.56
CA VAL A 303 11.39 -7.07 -0.58
C VAL A 303 10.94 -7.66 0.76
N LEU A 304 11.42 -7.07 1.85
CA LEU A 304 11.08 -7.47 3.22
C LEU A 304 10.66 -6.27 4.05
N ASN A 305 9.58 -6.43 4.78
CA ASN A 305 9.22 -5.65 5.94
C ASN A 305 9.38 -6.52 7.19
N GLY A 306 10.00 -5.96 8.22
CA GLY A 306 10.39 -6.70 9.43
C GLY A 306 11.75 -7.36 9.28
N ASP A 307 12.02 -8.37 10.11
CA ASP A 307 13.36 -8.94 10.30
C ASP A 307 13.33 -10.46 10.19
N VAL A 308 14.34 -11.04 9.53
CA VAL A 308 14.68 -12.46 9.53
C VAL A 308 15.75 -12.68 10.61
N ASP A 309 15.31 -12.96 11.84
CA ASP A 309 16.17 -13.02 13.02
C ASP A 309 17.30 -14.07 12.88
N ASN A 310 17.02 -15.18 12.20
CA ASN A 310 17.95 -16.28 11.98
C ASN A 310 18.69 -16.23 10.63
N GLN A 311 18.78 -15.06 9.97
CA GLN A 311 19.41 -14.93 8.64
C GLN A 311 20.85 -15.46 8.59
N ALA A 312 21.63 -15.20 9.65
CA ALA A 312 23.04 -15.62 9.70
C ALA A 312 23.17 -17.14 9.80
N ASP A 313 22.28 -17.78 10.55
CA ASP A 313 22.23 -19.24 10.69
C ASP A 313 21.79 -19.89 9.37
N LEU A 314 20.79 -19.31 8.69
CA LEU A 314 20.35 -19.75 7.36
C LEU A 314 21.49 -19.62 6.33
N ALA A 315 22.19 -18.48 6.33
CA ALA A 315 23.31 -18.24 5.42
C ALA A 315 24.45 -19.25 5.64
N ALA A 316 24.78 -19.54 6.91
CA ALA A 316 25.80 -20.51 7.26
C ALA A 316 25.39 -21.95 6.92
N ALA A 317 24.17 -22.36 7.26
CA ALA A 317 23.66 -23.70 7.02
C ALA A 317 23.59 -24.05 5.53
N GLU A 318 23.25 -23.07 4.69
CA GLU A 318 23.10 -23.23 3.24
C GLU A 318 24.37 -22.86 2.48
N ASN A 319 25.46 -22.46 3.16
CA ASN A 319 26.71 -22.00 2.55
C ASN A 319 26.45 -20.90 1.49
N LEU A 320 25.73 -19.86 1.90
CA LEU A 320 25.47 -18.70 1.05
C LEU A 320 26.72 -17.82 0.94
N GLU A 321 27.05 -17.40 -0.27
CA GLU A 321 28.18 -16.52 -0.54
C GLU A 321 27.66 -15.12 -0.88
N LEU A 322 27.33 -14.35 0.15
CA LEU A 322 26.74 -13.02 -0.01
C LEU A 322 27.82 -11.92 -0.16
N PRO A 323 27.62 -10.90 -1.01
CA PRO A 323 28.52 -9.75 -1.09
C PRO A 323 28.61 -9.01 0.24
N ALA A 324 29.83 -8.68 0.69
CA ALA A 324 30.06 -8.04 1.99
C ALA A 324 29.41 -6.65 2.12
N GLU A 325 29.17 -5.98 0.99
CA GLU A 325 28.49 -4.69 0.89
C GLU A 325 26.96 -4.81 1.17
N VAL A 326 26.40 -6.02 1.05
CA VAL A 326 24.98 -6.31 1.30
C VAL A 326 24.85 -6.94 2.68
N THR A 327 24.48 -6.10 3.65
CA THR A 327 24.35 -6.42 5.09
C THR A 327 22.92 -6.57 5.57
N THR A 328 21.93 -6.35 4.69
CA THR A 328 20.51 -6.55 4.96
C THR A 328 20.19 -8.05 5.02
N ASP A 329 19.40 -8.43 6.01
CA ASP A 329 18.86 -9.77 6.19
C ASP A 329 17.97 -10.22 5.02
N ALA A 330 17.27 -9.28 4.38
CA ALA A 330 16.40 -9.57 3.24
C ALA A 330 17.10 -10.29 2.07
N LYS A 331 18.43 -10.21 1.97
CA LYS A 331 19.22 -10.83 0.89
C LYS A 331 19.13 -12.36 0.90
N VAL A 332 18.92 -13.00 2.06
CA VAL A 332 18.82 -14.48 2.11
C VAL A 332 17.57 -14.98 1.37
N ILE A 333 16.50 -14.19 1.32
CA ILE A 333 15.20 -14.58 0.73
C ILE A 333 15.32 -14.92 -0.76
N PRO A 334 15.72 -14.00 -1.67
CA PRO A 334 15.81 -14.31 -3.09
C PRO A 334 16.91 -15.33 -3.39
N VAL A 335 18.01 -15.36 -2.64
CA VAL A 335 19.09 -16.33 -2.87
C VAL A 335 18.60 -17.76 -2.61
N LEU A 336 17.99 -18.01 -1.46
CA LEU A 336 17.45 -19.32 -1.12
C LEU A 336 16.34 -19.73 -2.08
N TRP A 337 15.44 -18.81 -2.42
CA TRP A 337 14.35 -19.11 -3.36
C TRP A 337 14.86 -19.51 -4.73
N SER A 338 15.82 -18.76 -5.28
CA SER A 338 16.48 -19.09 -6.54
C SER A 338 17.14 -20.48 -6.50
N ARG A 339 17.86 -20.81 -5.43
CA ARG A 339 18.47 -22.15 -5.27
C ARG A 339 17.42 -23.28 -5.24
N ARG A 340 16.31 -23.10 -4.50
CA ARG A 340 15.22 -24.10 -4.48
C ARG A 340 14.56 -24.27 -5.84
N LEU A 341 14.37 -23.20 -6.60
CA LEU A 341 13.88 -23.29 -7.98
C LEU A 341 14.89 -24.03 -8.88
N ALA A 342 16.19 -23.77 -8.73
CA ALA A 342 17.25 -24.44 -9.47
C ALA A 342 17.33 -25.95 -9.16
N GLU A 343 16.90 -26.38 -7.97
CA GLU A 343 16.72 -27.80 -7.60
C GLU A 343 15.50 -28.46 -8.31
N GLY A 344 14.74 -27.71 -9.12
CA GLY A 344 13.58 -28.20 -9.87
C GLY A 344 12.28 -28.21 -9.06
N MET A 345 12.25 -27.53 -7.90
CA MET A 345 11.00 -27.40 -7.13
C MET A 345 9.98 -26.53 -7.87
N VAL A 346 8.70 -26.89 -7.74
CA VAL A 346 7.59 -26.05 -8.20
C VAL A 346 7.60 -24.74 -7.41
N SER A 347 7.36 -23.61 -8.09
CA SER A 347 7.53 -22.26 -7.52
C SER A 347 6.88 -22.03 -6.16
N GLN A 348 5.61 -22.39 -6.00
CA GLN A 348 4.92 -22.31 -4.71
C GLN A 348 5.66 -23.08 -3.61
N THR A 349 6.11 -24.31 -3.90
CA THR A 349 6.84 -25.15 -2.95
C THR A 349 8.22 -24.58 -2.67
N ALA A 350 8.92 -24.08 -3.69
CA ALA A 350 10.23 -23.44 -3.57
C ALA A 350 10.16 -22.21 -2.65
N PHE A 351 9.17 -21.34 -2.86
CA PHE A 351 8.96 -20.14 -2.05
C PHE A 351 8.59 -20.51 -0.61
N ARG A 352 7.63 -21.42 -0.40
CA ARG A 352 7.27 -21.90 0.95
C ARG A 352 8.46 -22.50 1.69
N ASN A 353 9.24 -23.36 1.03
CA ASN A 353 10.43 -23.97 1.62
C ASN A 353 11.54 -22.94 1.91
N THR A 354 11.50 -21.78 1.24
CA THR A 354 12.40 -20.66 1.52
C THR A 354 11.96 -19.90 2.75
N VAL A 355 10.68 -19.53 2.85
CA VAL A 355 10.19 -18.69 3.96
C VAL A 355 9.95 -19.48 5.23
N ALA A 356 9.53 -20.75 5.17
CA ALA A 356 9.14 -21.51 6.35
C ALA A 356 10.19 -21.60 7.48
N PRO A 357 11.49 -21.78 7.19
CA PRO A 357 12.54 -21.81 8.22
C PRO A 357 12.87 -20.44 8.84
N MET A 358 12.38 -19.33 8.27
CA MET A 358 12.70 -17.98 8.78
C MET A 358 12.03 -17.73 10.13
N GLU A 359 12.81 -17.21 11.06
CA GLU A 359 12.35 -16.73 12.36
C GLU A 359 12.24 -15.19 12.34
N GLY A 360 11.31 -14.66 13.14
CA GLY A 360 11.02 -13.23 13.20
C GLY A 360 9.63 -12.86 12.69
N SER A 361 9.38 -11.55 12.58
CA SER A 361 8.13 -11.00 12.04
C SER A 361 8.41 -10.49 10.63
N VAL A 362 7.84 -11.17 9.62
CA VAL A 362 8.18 -10.93 8.22
C VAL A 362 6.94 -10.69 7.37
N ALA A 363 7.01 -9.68 6.52
CA ALA A 363 6.14 -9.47 5.37
C ALA A 363 7.02 -9.43 4.12
N ILE A 364 6.82 -10.38 3.21
CA ILE A 364 7.68 -10.59 2.04
C ILE A 364 6.81 -10.51 0.80
N ALA A 365 7.28 -9.77 -0.20
CA ALA A 365 6.79 -9.86 -1.57
C ALA A 365 7.97 -10.16 -2.50
N GLY A 366 7.80 -11.07 -3.44
CA GLY A 366 8.85 -11.43 -4.38
C GLY A 366 8.31 -12.04 -5.66
N HIS A 367 9.14 -11.99 -6.70
CA HIS A 367 8.83 -12.59 -8.00
C HIS A 367 10.04 -13.36 -8.56
N SER A 368 9.76 -14.23 -9.52
CA SER A 368 10.77 -14.91 -10.33
C SER A 368 10.65 -14.46 -11.78
N ALA A 369 11.77 -14.13 -12.42
CA ALA A 369 11.76 -13.78 -13.84
C ALA A 369 11.39 -14.97 -14.76
N GLY A 370 11.52 -16.20 -14.28
CA GLY A 370 11.01 -17.39 -14.97
C GLY A 370 9.48 -17.55 -14.92
N GLN A 371 8.78 -16.79 -14.06
CA GLN A 371 7.32 -16.78 -13.91
C GLN A 371 6.84 -15.34 -13.75
N PRO A 372 6.98 -14.53 -14.80
CA PRO A 372 6.78 -13.08 -14.72
C PRO A 372 5.34 -12.71 -14.34
N ASP A 373 4.36 -13.55 -14.67
CA ASP A 373 2.93 -13.37 -14.39
C ASP A 373 2.51 -13.74 -12.96
N GLU A 374 3.45 -14.18 -12.11
CA GLU A 374 3.18 -14.56 -10.72
C GLU A 374 3.92 -13.67 -9.71
N LEU A 375 3.22 -13.31 -8.62
CA LEU A 375 3.81 -12.67 -7.45
C LEU A 375 3.57 -13.52 -6.21
N MET A 376 4.62 -13.76 -5.43
CA MET A 376 4.59 -14.53 -4.20
C MET A 376 4.62 -13.61 -2.99
N LEU A 377 3.72 -13.84 -2.04
CA LEU A 377 3.62 -13.10 -0.79
C LEU A 377 3.73 -14.06 0.40
N ALA A 378 4.37 -13.62 1.48
CA ALA A 378 4.37 -14.33 2.76
C ALA A 378 4.22 -13.34 3.92
N LEU A 379 3.38 -13.67 4.89
CA LEU A 379 3.19 -12.90 6.12
C LEU A 379 3.21 -13.83 7.33
N ARG A 380 4.04 -13.51 8.32
CA ARG A 380 4.07 -14.21 9.61
C ARG A 380 4.56 -13.28 10.71
N GLY A 381 3.94 -13.40 11.88
CA GLY A 381 4.13 -12.47 12.99
C GLY A 381 3.13 -11.32 12.98
N SER A 382 3.08 -10.58 14.08
CA SER A 382 2.08 -9.55 14.36
C SER A 382 2.53 -8.13 13.99
N GLY A 383 3.83 -7.94 13.75
CA GLY A 383 4.43 -6.62 13.59
C GLY A 383 4.35 -6.05 12.17
N GLN A 384 3.90 -6.83 11.20
CA GLN A 384 3.85 -6.45 9.79
C GLN A 384 2.46 -6.73 9.20
N ALA A 385 2.15 -6.07 8.09
CA ALA A 385 0.91 -6.29 7.36
C ALA A 385 1.15 -6.33 5.85
N LEU A 386 0.28 -7.05 5.16
CA LEU A 386 0.18 -7.07 3.70
C LEU A 386 -1.30 -7.09 3.30
N TYR A 387 -1.62 -6.28 2.31
CA TYR A 387 -2.94 -6.10 1.74
C TYR A 387 -2.85 -6.35 0.24
N VAL A 388 -3.78 -7.15 -0.30
CA VAL A 388 -3.93 -7.38 -1.74
C VAL A 388 -5.17 -6.63 -2.21
N GLY A 389 -4.96 -5.45 -2.77
CA GLY A 389 -5.98 -4.63 -3.41
C GLY A 389 -6.45 -5.26 -4.71
N LEU A 390 -7.78 -5.30 -4.88
CA LEU A 390 -8.49 -5.78 -6.07
C LEU A 390 -8.91 -4.57 -6.93
N ALA A 391 -8.05 -4.14 -7.85
CA ALA A 391 -8.35 -3.08 -8.82
C ALA A 391 -8.90 -3.69 -10.12
N ASP A 392 -9.50 -2.89 -11.00
CA ASP A 392 -10.25 -3.38 -12.17
C ASP A 392 -9.46 -4.28 -13.13
N ASP A 393 -8.14 -4.06 -13.20
CA ASP A 393 -7.23 -4.74 -14.10
C ASP A 393 -5.88 -5.12 -13.45
N ALA A 394 -5.73 -4.95 -12.14
CA ALA A 394 -4.49 -5.20 -11.43
C ALA A 394 -4.71 -5.71 -10.00
N PHE A 395 -3.73 -6.46 -9.50
CA PHE A 395 -3.51 -6.56 -8.06
C PHE A 395 -2.57 -5.42 -7.63
N VAL A 396 -2.97 -4.72 -6.57
CA VAL A 396 -2.15 -3.69 -5.92
C VAL A 396 -1.78 -4.20 -4.53
N ILE A 397 -0.52 -4.54 -4.31
CA ILE A 397 -0.06 -5.10 -3.05
C ILE A 397 0.55 -3.97 -2.27
N ALA A 398 0.12 -3.74 -1.03
CA ALA A 398 0.78 -2.77 -0.15
C ALA A 398 0.90 -3.30 1.28
N SER A 399 1.87 -2.78 2.03
CA SER A 399 1.97 -3.08 3.46
C SER A 399 1.03 -2.24 4.33
N GLU A 400 0.34 -1.26 3.75
CA GLU A 400 -0.69 -0.45 4.41
C GLU A 400 -1.85 -0.13 3.46
N PRO A 401 -3.08 0.09 3.97
CA PRO A 401 -4.21 0.48 3.14
C PRO A 401 -3.95 1.76 2.31
N TYR A 402 -3.14 2.68 2.81
CA TYR A 402 -2.80 3.92 2.10
C TYR A 402 -2.09 3.68 0.75
N GLY A 403 -1.42 2.54 0.58
CA GLY A 403 -0.79 2.16 -0.68
C GLY A 403 -1.78 1.61 -1.72
N ILE A 404 -2.99 1.20 -1.32
CA ILE A 404 -4.00 0.61 -2.22
C ILE A 404 -5.18 1.54 -2.51
N VAL A 405 -5.53 2.44 -1.58
CA VAL A 405 -6.81 3.20 -1.62
C VAL A 405 -6.93 4.21 -2.76
N GLU A 406 -5.81 4.58 -3.38
CA GLU A 406 -5.85 5.32 -4.65
C GLU A 406 -6.54 4.45 -5.71
N GLU A 407 -6.19 3.17 -5.86
CA GLU A 407 -6.71 2.35 -6.97
C GLU A 407 -7.99 1.60 -6.66
N THR A 408 -8.17 1.19 -5.41
CA THR A 408 -9.34 0.42 -5.01
C THR A 408 -9.59 0.51 -3.51
N ALA A 409 -10.86 0.53 -3.14
CA ALA A 409 -11.26 0.37 -1.75
C ALA A 409 -11.32 -1.11 -1.35
N ARG A 410 -11.32 -2.06 -2.29
CA ARG A 410 -11.51 -3.50 -2.00
C ARG A 410 -10.18 -4.20 -1.86
N TYR A 411 -9.98 -4.94 -0.77
CA TYR A 411 -8.75 -5.70 -0.56
C TYR A 411 -8.97 -6.97 0.28
N VAL A 412 -8.03 -7.90 0.16
CA VAL A 412 -7.85 -9.02 1.09
C VAL A 412 -6.68 -8.70 2.01
N ARG A 413 -6.89 -8.75 3.33
CA ARG A 413 -5.82 -8.60 4.33
C ARG A 413 -5.22 -9.97 4.64
N MET A 414 -3.90 -10.08 4.58
CA MET A 414 -3.21 -11.29 5.03
C MET A 414 -3.20 -11.38 6.56
N ASP A 415 -3.29 -12.59 7.09
CA ASP A 415 -3.16 -12.89 8.51
C ASP A 415 -1.79 -13.50 8.80
N GLY A 416 -1.02 -12.86 9.69
CA GLY A 416 0.31 -13.30 10.11
C GLY A 416 0.35 -14.11 11.40
N GLU A 417 -0.77 -14.22 12.12
CA GLU A 417 -0.81 -14.66 13.52
C GLU A 417 -1.66 -15.90 13.76
N THR A 418 -2.76 -16.05 13.01
CA THR A 418 -3.69 -17.17 13.23
C THR A 418 -3.13 -18.46 12.63
N PRO A 419 -2.94 -19.52 13.44
CA PRO A 419 -2.60 -20.83 12.92
C PRO A 419 -3.83 -21.51 12.29
N SER A 420 -3.64 -22.18 11.15
CA SER A 420 -4.71 -23.00 10.54
C SER A 420 -5.01 -24.27 11.34
N ASP A 421 -4.04 -24.76 12.11
CA ASP A 421 -4.22 -25.85 13.09
C ASP A 421 -3.67 -25.43 14.45
N PRO A 422 -4.53 -25.16 15.45
CA PRO A 422 -4.10 -24.84 16.82
C PRO A 422 -3.24 -25.92 17.48
N ALA A 423 -3.37 -27.20 17.09
CA ALA A 423 -2.54 -28.28 17.62
C ALA A 423 -1.11 -28.26 17.05
N ASN A 424 -0.90 -27.58 15.92
CA ASN A 424 0.40 -27.40 15.27
C ASN A 424 0.65 -25.91 14.96
N ALA A 425 0.45 -25.05 15.96
CA ALA A 425 0.42 -23.61 15.77
C ALA A 425 1.71 -23.04 15.15
N ASN A 426 2.88 -23.58 15.50
CA ASN A 426 4.15 -23.07 14.99
C ASN A 426 4.35 -23.34 13.48
N ALA A 427 3.92 -24.52 13.00
CA ALA A 427 4.08 -24.87 11.59
C ALA A 427 3.02 -24.23 10.68
N THR A 428 1.86 -23.87 11.24
CA THR A 428 0.69 -23.42 10.48
C THR A 428 0.40 -21.93 10.59
N ARG A 429 1.07 -21.21 11.50
CA ARG A 429 0.90 -19.77 11.70
C ARG A 429 1.32 -18.96 10.49
N GLY A 430 0.48 -17.99 10.14
CA GLY A 430 0.72 -17.05 9.05
C GLY A 430 0.24 -17.58 7.70
N GLN A 431 0.40 -16.78 6.67
CA GLN A 431 -0.13 -17.05 5.35
C GLN A 431 0.91 -16.84 4.25
N ILE A 432 0.81 -17.65 3.20
CA ILE A 432 1.52 -17.52 1.94
C ILE A 432 0.47 -17.37 0.85
N MET A 433 0.66 -16.43 -0.06
CA MET A 433 -0.21 -16.23 -1.22
C MET A 433 0.59 -16.25 -2.51
N ARG A 434 -0.06 -16.73 -3.57
CA ARG A 434 0.37 -16.55 -4.95
C ARG A 434 -0.70 -15.76 -5.69
N LEU A 435 -0.28 -14.74 -6.39
CA LEU A 435 -1.13 -13.93 -7.27
C LEU A 435 -0.78 -14.23 -8.71
N ASN A 436 -1.78 -14.45 -9.57
CA ASN A 436 -1.58 -14.65 -11.01
C ASN A 436 -2.20 -13.51 -11.82
N ALA A 437 -1.41 -12.91 -12.71
CA ALA A 437 -1.80 -11.74 -13.49
C ALA A 437 -3.02 -11.98 -14.39
N ALA A 438 -3.25 -13.21 -14.86
CA ALA A 438 -4.36 -13.51 -15.78
C ALA A 438 -5.74 -13.19 -15.19
N ALA A 439 -5.88 -13.30 -13.86
CA ALA A 439 -7.09 -12.99 -13.12
C ALA A 439 -6.91 -11.81 -12.15
N ALA A 440 -5.96 -10.91 -12.44
CA ALA A 440 -5.72 -9.71 -11.64
C ALA A 440 -7.00 -8.87 -11.47
N GLY A 441 -7.24 -8.46 -10.22
CA GLY A 441 -8.46 -7.76 -9.83
C GLY A 441 -9.58 -8.65 -9.26
N SER A 442 -9.41 -9.98 -9.28
CA SER A 442 -10.37 -10.93 -8.70
C SER A 442 -9.70 -11.85 -7.68
N ILE A 443 -10.44 -12.29 -6.67
CA ILE A 443 -9.98 -13.33 -5.73
C ILE A 443 -9.65 -14.66 -6.43
N ASP A 444 -10.20 -14.90 -7.63
CA ASP A 444 -9.91 -16.09 -8.45
C ASP A 444 -8.43 -16.18 -8.87
N GLY A 445 -7.75 -15.03 -8.96
CA GLY A 445 -6.32 -14.97 -9.25
C GLY A 445 -5.43 -15.16 -8.02
N ILE A 446 -6.01 -15.46 -6.86
CA ILE A 446 -5.30 -15.60 -5.59
C ILE A 446 -5.40 -17.04 -5.10
N THR A 447 -4.24 -17.65 -4.82
CA THR A 447 -4.19 -18.92 -4.08
C THR A 447 -3.47 -18.69 -2.75
N ARG A 448 -4.03 -19.21 -1.65
CA ARG A 448 -3.56 -18.97 -0.27
C ARG A 448 -3.34 -20.28 0.48
N TRP A 449 -2.26 -20.35 1.25
CA TRP A 449 -1.87 -21.50 2.08
C TRP A 449 -1.36 -21.05 3.45
N SER A 450 -1.40 -21.93 4.44
CA SER A 450 -0.54 -21.83 5.63
C SER A 450 0.89 -22.31 5.32
N TYR A 451 1.81 -22.03 6.25
CA TYR A 451 3.24 -22.33 6.11
C TYR A 451 3.58 -23.83 6.00
N ASP A 452 2.72 -24.72 6.48
CA ASP A 452 2.84 -26.18 6.30
C ASP A 452 2.35 -26.66 4.93
N GLY A 453 1.63 -25.80 4.17
CA GLY A 453 0.99 -26.15 2.91
C GLY A 453 -0.50 -26.38 2.92
N THR A 454 -1.16 -26.32 4.07
CA THR A 454 -2.61 -26.50 4.12
C THR A 454 -3.26 -25.37 3.32
N GLU A 455 -4.16 -25.73 2.39
CA GLU A 455 -4.90 -24.76 1.58
C GLU A 455 -5.86 -23.96 2.45
N LEU A 456 -5.88 -22.64 2.24
CA LEU A 456 -6.75 -21.71 2.92
C LEU A 456 -7.57 -20.96 1.87
N PRO A 457 -8.62 -21.59 1.29
CA PRO A 457 -9.39 -20.99 0.21
C PRO A 457 -9.95 -19.63 0.61
N LEU A 458 -10.04 -18.72 -0.37
CA LEU A 458 -10.61 -17.39 -0.22
C LEU A 458 -12.07 -17.38 -0.68
N SER A 459 -12.84 -16.46 -0.12
CA SER A 459 -14.21 -16.17 -0.48
C SER A 459 -14.45 -14.66 -0.48
N GLU A 460 -15.61 -14.22 -1.00
CA GLU A 460 -16.01 -12.81 -0.91
C GLU A 460 -16.14 -12.30 0.54
N ALA A 461 -16.29 -13.18 1.53
CA ALA A 461 -16.29 -12.79 2.94
C ALA A 461 -14.92 -12.37 3.47
N ASP A 462 -13.83 -12.75 2.78
CA ASP A 462 -12.47 -12.31 3.10
C ASP A 462 -12.16 -10.91 2.52
N VAL A 463 -13.03 -10.36 1.66
CA VAL A 463 -12.82 -9.06 1.02
C VAL A 463 -13.36 -7.94 1.90
N VAL A 464 -12.49 -7.00 2.25
CA VAL A 464 -12.79 -5.81 3.06
C VAL A 464 -12.87 -4.58 2.16
N THR A 465 -13.75 -3.64 2.53
CA THR A 465 -13.82 -2.31 1.93
C THR A 465 -13.14 -1.31 2.86
N ALA A 466 -12.15 -0.57 2.35
CA ALA A 466 -11.50 0.51 3.05
C ALA A 466 -12.49 1.66 3.33
N GLU A 467 -12.42 2.20 4.54
CA GLU A 467 -13.19 3.39 4.95
C GLU A 467 -12.36 4.68 4.84
N VAL A 468 -11.11 4.57 4.38
CA VAL A 468 -10.18 5.68 4.18
C VAL A 468 -9.98 5.94 2.70
N THR A 469 -9.88 7.21 2.31
CA THR A 469 -9.62 7.65 0.94
C THR A 469 -8.29 8.39 0.84
N THR A 470 -7.82 8.66 -0.39
CA THR A 470 -6.65 9.51 -0.64
C THR A 470 -6.85 10.93 -0.13
N ARG A 471 -8.10 11.43 -0.12
CA ARG A 471 -8.48 12.74 0.42
C ARG A 471 -8.21 12.85 1.93
N ASP A 472 -8.47 11.78 2.68
CA ASP A 472 -8.32 11.78 4.15
C ASP A 472 -6.85 11.84 4.60
N ILE A 473 -5.95 11.29 3.78
CA ILE A 473 -4.52 11.17 4.07
C ILE A 473 -3.66 12.21 3.31
N ASP A 474 -4.29 13.13 2.59
CA ASP A 474 -3.60 14.20 1.88
C ASP A 474 -3.04 15.23 2.87
N ARG A 475 -1.84 15.75 2.58
CA ARG A 475 -1.20 16.76 3.43
C ARG A 475 -1.81 18.16 3.27
N GLY A 476 -2.61 18.39 2.22
CA GLY A 476 -3.07 19.69 1.79
C GLY A 476 -1.90 20.63 1.48
N ASP A 477 -2.14 21.92 1.66
CA ASP A 477 -1.13 22.97 1.46
C ASP A 477 -0.14 23.09 2.63
N HIS A 478 -0.21 22.20 3.62
CA HIS A 478 0.70 22.23 4.74
C HIS A 478 2.11 21.77 4.32
N PRO A 479 3.18 22.43 4.78
CA PRO A 479 4.55 22.01 4.51
C PRO A 479 4.88 20.63 5.12
N HIS A 480 4.26 20.30 6.26
CA HIS A 480 4.50 19.04 6.98
C HIS A 480 3.21 18.50 7.60
N PHE A 481 3.05 17.17 7.66
CA PHE A 481 1.91 16.50 8.30
C PHE A 481 1.74 16.91 9.77
N LEU A 482 2.84 17.11 10.50
CA LEU A 482 2.79 17.59 11.89
C LEU A 482 2.04 18.93 12.02
N LEU A 483 2.25 19.86 11.09
CA LEU A 483 1.56 21.16 11.13
C LEU A 483 0.08 21.01 10.79
N LYS A 484 -0.26 20.14 9.83
CA LYS A 484 -1.65 19.77 9.52
C LYS A 484 -2.34 19.18 10.74
N GLU A 485 -1.77 18.14 11.33
CA GLU A 485 -2.35 17.42 12.47
C GLU A 485 -2.54 18.30 13.70
N LEU A 486 -1.59 19.21 13.98
CA LEU A 486 -1.74 20.21 15.04
C LEU A 486 -2.87 21.20 14.75
N GLY A 487 -2.99 21.66 13.50
CA GLY A 487 -4.08 22.56 13.06
C GLY A 487 -5.45 21.89 13.08
N ASP A 488 -5.51 20.61 12.73
CA ASP A 488 -6.73 19.80 12.66
C ASP A 488 -7.18 19.24 14.03
N ALA A 489 -6.35 19.37 15.08
CA ALA A 489 -6.63 18.79 16.39
C ALA A 489 -7.99 19.24 16.98
N PRO A 490 -8.41 20.53 16.92
CA PRO A 490 -9.71 20.95 17.47
C PRO A 490 -10.90 20.30 16.76
N SER A 491 -10.86 20.21 15.43
CA SER A 491 -11.94 19.60 14.64
C SER A 491 -11.96 18.08 14.84
N SER A 492 -10.79 17.44 14.92
CA SER A 492 -10.63 16.00 15.20
C SER A 492 -11.17 15.63 16.59
N PHE A 493 -10.91 16.47 17.60
CA PHE A 493 -11.47 16.30 18.94
C PHE A 493 -13.00 16.45 18.95
N ALA A 494 -13.54 17.48 18.29
CA ALA A 494 -14.98 17.67 18.16
C ALA A 494 -15.66 16.48 17.46
N LYS A 495 -15.06 15.96 16.37
CA LYS A 495 -15.51 14.74 15.67
C LYS A 495 -15.50 13.51 16.59
N THR A 496 -14.49 13.38 17.45
CA THR A 496 -14.38 12.25 18.40
C THR A 496 -15.54 12.22 19.41
N LEU A 497 -16.02 13.38 19.84
CA LEU A 497 -17.12 13.54 20.80
C LEU A 497 -18.51 13.56 20.15
N ARG A 498 -18.59 13.92 18.87
CA ARG A 498 -19.85 14.05 18.13
C ARG A 498 -20.69 12.77 18.22
N GLY A 499 -21.97 12.92 18.57
CA GLY A 499 -22.91 11.81 18.73
C GLY A 499 -22.70 10.95 19.99
N LYS A 500 -21.59 11.15 20.73
CA LYS A 500 -21.29 10.42 21.97
C LYS A 500 -21.61 11.24 23.22
N LEU A 501 -21.45 12.57 23.17
CA LEU A 501 -21.84 13.47 24.24
C LEU A 501 -23.14 14.18 23.83
N LEU A 502 -24.23 13.90 24.54
CA LEU A 502 -25.55 14.47 24.27
C LEU A 502 -25.93 15.45 25.36
N GLU A 503 -26.35 16.65 24.98
CA GLU A 503 -26.91 17.61 25.93
C GLU A 503 -28.32 17.18 26.33
N ARG A 504 -28.56 17.15 27.63
CA ARG A 504 -29.87 16.87 28.22
C ARG A 504 -30.68 18.15 28.28
N THR A 505 -32.00 18.00 28.30
CA THR A 505 -32.95 19.13 28.42
C THR A 505 -32.81 19.94 29.71
N ASP A 506 -32.12 19.41 30.72
CA ASP A 506 -31.83 20.09 32.00
C ASP A 506 -30.46 20.78 32.04
N GLY A 507 -29.73 20.84 30.91
CA GLY A 507 -28.37 21.39 30.81
C GLY A 507 -27.27 20.45 31.29
N GLY A 508 -27.61 19.21 31.66
CA GLY A 508 -26.64 18.14 31.90
C GLY A 508 -26.12 17.52 30.61
N HIS A 509 -25.15 16.62 30.71
CA HIS A 509 -24.68 15.83 29.57
C HIS A 509 -24.92 14.33 29.83
N ASP A 510 -25.27 13.60 28.79
CA ASP A 510 -25.35 12.14 28.76
C ASP A 510 -24.28 11.60 27.81
N VAL A 511 -23.74 10.41 28.12
CA VAL A 511 -22.72 9.76 27.29
C VAL A 511 -23.31 8.51 26.66
N ARG A 512 -23.38 8.48 25.33
CA ARG A 512 -23.81 7.31 24.56
C ARG A 512 -22.63 6.74 23.80
N LEU A 513 -22.15 5.59 24.28
CA LEU A 513 -21.15 4.80 23.57
C LEU A 513 -21.85 3.69 22.77
N PRO A 514 -21.43 3.42 21.53
CA PRO A 514 -21.85 2.24 20.79
C PRO A 514 -21.59 0.96 21.60
N ALA A 515 -22.42 -0.06 21.40
CA ALA A 515 -22.22 -1.37 22.06
C ALA A 515 -20.84 -1.97 21.74
N ALA A 516 -20.30 -1.70 20.54
CA ALA A 516 -18.95 -2.12 20.16
C ALA A 516 -17.83 -1.45 20.98
N SER A 517 -18.06 -0.26 21.55
CA SER A 517 -17.05 0.45 22.35
C SER A 517 -16.89 -0.10 23.76
N LEU A 518 -17.98 -0.62 24.34
CA LEU A 518 -17.96 -1.34 25.62
C LEU A 518 -19.05 -2.41 25.59
N PRO A 519 -18.72 -3.64 25.12
CA PRO A 519 -19.65 -4.75 24.98
C PRO A 519 -20.39 -5.14 26.28
N GLU A 520 -21.59 -5.70 26.17
CA GLU A 520 -22.45 -5.98 27.35
C GLU A 520 -21.88 -7.09 28.25
N ASP A 521 -21.11 -8.03 27.70
CA ASP A 521 -20.36 -9.02 28.47
C ASP A 521 -19.29 -8.35 29.34
N VAL A 522 -18.49 -7.43 28.79
CA VAL A 522 -17.52 -6.63 29.56
C VAL A 522 -18.22 -5.79 30.64
N ARG A 523 -19.35 -5.15 30.31
CA ARG A 523 -20.19 -4.43 31.29
C ARG A 523 -20.69 -5.35 32.39
N GLY A 524 -21.09 -6.56 32.04
CA GLY A 524 -21.54 -7.60 32.97
C GLY A 524 -20.42 -7.99 33.95
N LEU A 525 -19.21 -8.22 33.45
CA LEU A 525 -18.05 -8.56 34.27
C LEU A 525 -17.64 -7.43 35.22
N LEU A 526 -17.66 -6.17 34.76
CA LEU A 526 -17.43 -5.00 35.60
C LEU A 526 -18.50 -4.84 36.68
N ARG A 527 -19.80 -4.97 36.34
CA ARG A 527 -20.91 -4.89 37.31
C ARG A 527 -20.87 -6.01 38.34
N ALA A 528 -20.41 -7.20 37.94
CA ALA A 528 -20.26 -8.35 38.82
C ALA A 528 -19.02 -8.25 39.72
N GLY A 529 -18.12 -7.28 39.48
CA GLY A 529 -16.83 -7.17 40.16
C GLY A 529 -15.88 -8.32 39.82
N THR A 530 -16.11 -9.00 38.68
CA THR A 530 -15.17 -10.02 38.18
C THR A 530 -13.94 -9.35 37.58
N ILE A 531 -14.15 -8.26 36.83
CA ILE A 531 -13.08 -7.34 36.49
C ILE A 531 -13.00 -6.32 37.61
N ASP A 532 -11.91 -6.38 38.37
CA ASP A 532 -11.56 -5.39 39.39
C ASP A 532 -10.29 -4.61 39.04
N ARG A 533 -9.63 -4.95 37.93
CA ARG A 533 -8.41 -4.30 37.44
C ARG A 533 -8.55 -3.81 35.99
N VAL A 534 -7.96 -2.66 35.69
CA VAL A 534 -7.85 -2.08 34.34
C VAL A 534 -6.39 -1.75 34.06
N GLN A 535 -5.81 -2.32 33.00
CA GLN A 535 -4.46 -1.98 32.55
C GLN A 535 -4.50 -1.08 31.33
N VAL A 536 -3.97 0.14 31.46
CA VAL A 536 -3.87 1.09 30.35
C VAL A 536 -2.53 0.94 29.67
N ILE A 537 -2.51 0.27 28.52
CA ILE A 537 -1.29 -0.15 27.84
C ILE A 537 -0.96 0.79 26.67
N GLY A 538 0.29 1.22 26.57
CA GLY A 538 0.76 2.02 25.43
C GLY A 538 2.28 1.97 25.24
N GLN A 539 2.78 2.66 24.21
CA GLN A 539 4.22 2.90 23.99
C GLN A 539 4.44 4.35 23.56
N GLY A 540 5.59 4.93 23.91
CA GLY A 540 5.92 6.32 23.57
C GLY A 540 4.82 7.31 23.98
N THR A 541 4.37 8.16 23.05
CA THR A 541 3.30 9.15 23.30
C THR A 541 1.97 8.51 23.70
N ALA A 542 1.65 7.29 23.21
CA ALA A 542 0.43 6.59 23.63
C ALA A 542 0.49 6.16 25.10
N ALA A 543 1.67 5.79 25.62
CA ALA A 543 1.84 5.53 27.05
C ALA A 543 1.65 6.81 27.89
N VAL A 544 2.08 7.97 27.40
CA VAL A 544 1.84 9.26 28.06
C VAL A 544 0.35 9.59 28.12
N ALA A 545 -0.38 9.39 27.01
CA ALA A 545 -1.84 9.53 27.00
C ALA A 545 -2.50 8.52 27.96
N GLY A 546 -2.02 7.28 27.99
CA GLY A 546 -2.49 6.23 28.88
C GLY A 546 -2.31 6.57 30.36
N GLN A 547 -1.19 7.19 30.74
CA GLN A 547 -0.96 7.68 32.11
C GLN A 547 -2.00 8.74 32.52
N SER A 548 -2.30 9.68 31.62
CA SER A 548 -3.34 10.69 31.86
C SER A 548 -4.73 10.05 32.00
N ALA A 549 -5.06 9.11 31.11
CA ALA A 549 -6.33 8.39 31.14
C ALA A 549 -6.49 7.56 32.42
N ALA A 550 -5.46 6.82 32.83
CA ALA A 550 -5.46 6.03 34.06
C ALA A 550 -5.71 6.91 35.30
N ALA A 551 -5.03 8.07 35.41
CA ALA A 551 -5.22 8.99 36.53
C ALA A 551 -6.65 9.53 36.64
N VAL A 552 -7.27 9.89 35.51
CA VAL A 552 -8.67 10.34 35.48
C VAL A 552 -9.63 9.21 35.82
N LEU A 553 -9.40 8.01 35.27
CA LEU A 553 -10.24 6.85 35.55
C LEU A 553 -10.16 6.43 37.02
N ASP A 554 -8.98 6.47 37.64
CA ASP A 554 -8.79 6.13 39.06
C ASP A 554 -9.57 7.08 39.97
N GLU A 555 -9.51 8.38 39.70
CA GLU A 555 -10.30 9.40 40.41
C GLU A 555 -11.81 9.13 40.27
N LEU A 556 -12.28 8.83 39.06
CA LEU A 556 -13.70 8.56 38.78
C LEU A 556 -14.18 7.22 39.36
N ALA A 557 -13.33 6.21 39.42
CA ALA A 557 -13.63 4.89 39.98
C ALA A 557 -13.65 4.91 41.52
N ALA A 558 -13.09 5.93 42.16
CA ALA A 558 -13.10 6.13 43.62
C ALA A 558 -12.66 4.88 44.40
N GLY A 559 -11.62 4.18 43.90
CA GLY A 559 -11.05 2.98 44.51
C GLY A 559 -11.87 1.70 44.31
N GLN A 560 -12.86 1.69 43.41
CA GLN A 560 -13.61 0.48 43.04
C GLN A 560 -12.86 -0.41 42.04
N LEU A 561 -11.88 0.15 41.34
CA LEU A 561 -11.05 -0.53 40.35
C LEU A 561 -9.58 -0.23 40.63
N ASP A 562 -8.71 -1.21 40.40
CA ASP A 562 -7.25 -1.05 40.35
C ASP A 562 -6.83 -0.64 38.94
N ILE A 563 -6.38 0.61 38.75
CA ILE A 563 -6.13 1.17 37.41
C ILE A 563 -4.68 1.59 37.26
N ASP A 564 -3.95 0.86 36.42
CA ASP A 564 -2.50 1.06 36.24
C ASP A 564 -2.14 1.36 34.78
N PRO A 565 -1.40 2.43 34.49
CA PRO A 565 -0.75 2.59 33.20
C PRO A 565 0.55 1.78 33.14
N ILE A 566 0.76 1.04 32.06
CA ILE A 566 1.99 0.27 31.85
C ILE A 566 2.44 0.35 30.39
N THR A 567 3.75 0.37 30.14
CA THR A 567 4.25 0.28 28.77
C THR A 567 4.12 -1.17 28.28
N ALA A 568 3.81 -1.37 27.00
CA ALA A 568 3.62 -2.71 26.45
C ALA A 568 4.85 -3.64 26.64
N THR A 569 6.05 -3.08 26.68
CA THR A 569 7.32 -3.80 26.89
C THR A 569 7.45 -4.26 28.34
N GLU A 570 7.09 -3.41 29.30
CA GLU A 570 7.10 -3.78 30.72
C GLU A 570 6.00 -4.80 31.02
N LEU A 571 4.84 -4.68 30.38
CA LEU A 571 3.78 -5.68 30.48
C LEU A 571 4.27 -7.05 30.02
N SER A 572 4.74 -7.12 28.77
CA SER A 572 5.22 -8.36 28.15
C SER A 572 6.40 -8.98 28.92
N GLY A 573 7.32 -8.14 29.41
CA GLY A 573 8.52 -8.60 30.11
C GLY A 573 8.28 -9.04 31.55
N PHE A 574 7.35 -8.42 32.27
CA PHE A 574 7.32 -8.52 33.74
C PHE A 574 5.92 -8.63 34.38
N ALA A 575 4.85 -8.24 33.69
CA ALA A 575 3.52 -8.11 34.31
C ALA A 575 2.43 -9.01 33.71
N LEU A 576 2.71 -9.78 32.65
CA LEU A 576 1.80 -10.82 32.18
C LEU A 576 1.65 -11.93 33.23
N ARG A 577 0.40 -12.25 33.59
CA ARG A 577 0.03 -13.33 34.51
C ARG A 577 -0.54 -14.50 33.71
N ALA A 578 -0.44 -15.71 34.27
CA ALA A 578 -1.03 -16.91 33.66
C ALA A 578 -2.57 -16.84 33.60
N ASP A 579 -3.18 -16.11 34.54
CA ASP A 579 -4.59 -15.78 34.57
C ASP A 579 -4.73 -14.26 34.69
N MET A 580 -5.47 -13.69 33.75
CA MET A 580 -5.83 -12.26 33.69
C MET A 580 -7.34 -12.09 33.47
N SER A 581 -8.15 -13.08 33.85
CA SER A 581 -9.62 -13.02 33.76
C SER A 581 -10.26 -11.92 34.62
N ASP A 582 -9.48 -11.36 35.57
CA ASP A 582 -9.82 -10.23 36.44
C ASP A 582 -9.44 -8.86 35.83
N THR A 583 -8.76 -8.83 34.68
CA THR A 583 -8.15 -7.63 34.10
C THR A 583 -8.79 -7.24 32.77
N LEU A 584 -9.13 -5.96 32.64
CA LEU A 584 -9.47 -5.32 31.37
C LEU A 584 -8.25 -4.72 30.69
#